data_AF-A0A2E2VXQ5-F1
#
_entry.id   AF-A0A2E2VXQ5-F1
#
_cell.length_a   1.000
_cell.length_b   1.000
_cell.length_c   1.000
_cell.angle_alpha   90.00
_cell.angle_beta   90.00
_cell.angle_gamma   90.00
#
_symmetry.space_group_name_H-M   'P 1'
#
loop_
_entity.id
_entity.type
_entity.pdbx_description
1 polymer ?
#
loop_
_entity_poly.entity_id
_entity_poly.type
_entity_poly.pdbx_seq_one_letter_code
_entity_poly.pdbx_strand_id
1 'polypeptide(L)'
;MFNNKSFLLIFSLINFLFSQDVVINLDGSNLLYTSSVDIAGFQFNHDGCAINASGGAAELAGFTISKSESVVIGFSLSGSVISSASNGLLIESLSSCTENSFSNWVFSGVGGITLTSEFLSSTTLNGCTDLFACNYSPDATEDNGSCIYAEENFDCDGNCTVNIDCLGQCGGNALVDECGICNGDGSTCQENIVQVIYRSDVDIAGFQFDVNGSTLVSASGGTAADVGFTISSNSNTGRVLGFSLSGSVIPAGQGILTNLLVLGSNTCLSDLVLSGTDGTIDSEITNCLTVNYVPPVLPGCTDSLA
;
A
#
# COMPACT_ATOMS: atom_id res chain seq x y z
N MET A 1 -14.03 41.71 23.39
CA MET A 1 -15.35 41.26 23.88
C MET A 1 -16.34 41.31 22.73
N PHE A 2 -16.42 40.23 21.95
CA PHE A 2 -17.51 40.02 20.99
C PHE A 2 -18.27 38.78 21.44
N ASN A 3 -19.57 38.96 21.66
CA ASN A 3 -20.46 38.00 22.31
C ASN A 3 -20.66 36.78 21.41
N ASN A 4 -20.27 35.63 21.93
CA ASN A 4 -20.44 34.32 21.32
C ASN A 4 -21.87 33.84 21.59
N LYS A 5 -22.77 33.95 20.61
CA LYS A 5 -24.01 33.17 20.58
C LYS A 5 -23.89 32.19 19.44
N SER A 6 -23.27 31.03 19.73
CA SER A 6 -23.41 29.83 18.91
C SER A 6 -24.89 29.52 18.81
N PHE A 7 -25.50 29.91 17.70
CA PHE A 7 -26.78 29.38 17.28
C PHE A 7 -26.50 27.94 16.85
N LEU A 8 -26.61 27.03 17.82
CA LEU A 8 -26.65 25.60 17.59
C LEU A 8 -27.91 25.36 16.75
N LEU A 9 -27.78 25.45 15.43
CA LEU A 9 -28.68 24.78 14.50
C LEU A 9 -28.49 23.29 14.76
N ILE A 10 -29.19 22.81 15.78
CA ILE A 10 -29.54 21.41 15.92
C ILE A 10 -30.30 21.13 14.63
N PHE A 11 -29.60 20.60 13.63
CA PHE A 11 -30.15 19.69 12.65
C PHE A 11 -30.69 18.52 13.47
N SER A 12 -31.82 18.75 14.13
CA SER A 12 -32.74 17.69 14.47
C SER A 12 -33.01 17.14 13.09
N LEU A 13 -32.45 15.96 12.80
CA LEU A 13 -33.06 15.09 11.83
C LEU A 13 -34.54 15.11 12.21
N ILE A 14 -35.31 15.89 11.44
CA ILE A 14 -36.73 15.71 11.37
C ILE A 14 -36.78 14.31 10.79
N ASN A 15 -36.86 13.33 11.70
CA ASN A 15 -37.59 12.12 11.46
C ASN A 15 -38.93 12.61 10.93
N PHE A 16 -39.03 12.74 9.61
CA PHE A 16 -40.27 12.58 8.87
C PHE A 16 -40.66 11.10 9.06
N LEU A 17 -40.91 10.72 10.31
CA LEU A 17 -41.78 9.60 10.60
C LEU A 17 -43.15 10.16 10.26
N PHE A 18 -43.62 9.84 9.07
CA PHE A 18 -45.02 9.96 8.74
C PHE A 18 -45.77 9.26 9.88
N SER A 19 -46.51 10.01 10.69
CA SER A 19 -47.34 9.43 11.75
C SER A 19 -48.53 8.76 11.07
N GLN A 20 -48.33 7.54 10.58
CA GLN A 20 -49.41 6.74 9.99
C GLN A 20 -50.40 6.35 11.08
N ASP A 21 -51.69 6.30 10.73
CA ASP A 21 -52.75 5.95 11.67
C ASP A 21 -52.59 4.50 12.15
N VAL A 22 -52.19 3.60 11.24
CA VAL A 22 -51.95 2.18 11.49
C VAL A 22 -50.58 1.75 10.95
N VAL A 23 -49.76 1.14 11.79
CA VAL A 23 -48.46 0.59 11.43
C VAL A 23 -48.52 -0.92 11.62
N ILE A 24 -48.12 -1.69 10.61
CA ILE A 24 -48.21 -3.15 10.59
C ILE A 24 -46.80 -3.75 10.57
N ASN A 25 -46.57 -4.84 11.32
CA ASN A 25 -45.34 -5.61 11.28
C ASN A 25 -45.66 -7.11 11.31
N LEU A 26 -44.83 -7.94 10.69
CA LEU A 26 -44.93 -9.40 10.75
C LEU A 26 -43.92 -9.95 11.76
N ASP A 27 -44.40 -10.64 12.79
CA ASP A 27 -43.58 -11.38 13.74
C ASP A 27 -43.86 -12.89 13.62
N GLY A 28 -43.02 -13.58 12.84
CA GLY A 28 -43.22 -14.98 12.48
C GLY A 28 -44.54 -15.21 11.73
N SER A 29 -45.50 -15.90 12.37
CA SER A 29 -46.83 -16.19 11.82
C SER A 29 -47.93 -15.20 12.29
N ASN A 30 -47.53 -14.10 12.91
CA ASN A 30 -48.43 -13.16 13.56
C ASN A 30 -48.33 -11.78 12.92
N LEU A 31 -49.48 -11.19 12.58
CA LEU A 31 -49.54 -9.81 12.10
C LEU A 31 -49.78 -8.89 13.29
N LEU A 32 -48.79 -8.07 13.62
CA LEU A 32 -48.88 -7.07 14.68
C LEU A 32 -49.34 -5.74 14.09
N TYR A 33 -50.03 -4.94 14.90
CA TYR A 33 -50.40 -3.57 14.57
C TYR A 33 -50.14 -2.61 15.72
N THR A 34 -49.78 -1.40 15.36
CA THR A 34 -49.77 -0.24 16.23
C THR A 34 -50.71 0.80 15.62
N SER A 35 -51.71 1.25 16.37
CA SER A 35 -52.67 2.23 15.90
C SER A 35 -52.90 3.32 16.93
N SER A 36 -52.97 4.57 16.46
CA SER A 36 -53.33 5.73 17.29
C SER A 36 -54.84 5.97 17.38
N VAL A 37 -55.62 5.24 16.56
CA VAL A 37 -57.08 5.36 16.44
C VAL A 37 -57.74 3.98 16.41
N ASP A 38 -59.05 3.93 16.64
CA ASP A 38 -59.80 2.69 16.54
C ASP A 38 -60.02 2.28 15.07
N ILE A 39 -59.83 0.99 14.80
CA ILE A 39 -59.97 0.40 13.47
C ILE A 39 -61.36 -0.24 13.37
N ALA A 40 -62.17 0.22 12.40
CA ALA A 40 -63.51 -0.28 12.11
C ALA A 40 -63.54 -1.32 10.96
N GLY A 41 -62.47 -1.41 10.18
CA GLY A 41 -62.34 -2.37 9.09
C GLY A 41 -60.92 -2.42 8.54
N PHE A 42 -60.54 -3.55 7.96
CA PHE A 42 -59.27 -3.69 7.27
C PHE A 42 -59.35 -4.66 6.09
N GLN A 43 -58.45 -4.48 5.14
CA GLN A 43 -58.21 -5.37 4.01
C GLN A 43 -56.73 -5.36 3.65
N PHE A 44 -56.23 -6.51 3.20
CA PHE A 44 -54.95 -6.60 2.51
C PHE A 44 -54.95 -7.74 1.51
N ASN A 45 -54.11 -7.63 0.49
CA ASN A 45 -53.83 -8.70 -0.45
C ASN A 45 -52.67 -9.55 0.08
N HIS A 46 -52.69 -10.84 -0.26
CA HIS A 46 -51.60 -11.77 0.01
C HIS A 46 -51.37 -12.75 -1.15
N ASP A 47 -50.23 -13.45 -1.14
CA ASP A 47 -49.79 -14.43 -2.15
C ASP A 47 -50.25 -15.87 -1.85
N GLY A 48 -51.37 -16.05 -1.13
CA GLY A 48 -51.81 -17.36 -0.61
C GLY A 48 -51.35 -17.69 0.81
N CYS A 49 -50.45 -16.91 1.41
CA CYS A 49 -49.92 -17.22 2.75
C CYS A 49 -50.94 -17.03 3.91
N ALA A 50 -51.98 -16.21 3.74
CA ALA A 50 -52.94 -15.84 4.80
C ALA A 50 -54.31 -16.56 4.72
N ILE A 51 -54.41 -17.67 3.99
CA ILE A 51 -55.67 -18.44 3.84
C ILE A 51 -56.25 -18.97 5.15
N ASN A 52 -55.42 -19.07 6.19
CA ASN A 52 -55.81 -19.55 7.52
C ASN A 52 -55.92 -18.41 8.56
N ALA A 53 -55.83 -17.15 8.14
CA ALA A 53 -55.88 -16.00 9.05
C ALA A 53 -57.07 -16.07 10.02
N SER A 54 -56.81 -15.93 11.31
CA SER A 54 -57.84 -15.96 12.37
C SER A 54 -57.33 -15.25 13.62
N GLY A 55 -58.16 -15.20 14.66
CA GLY A 55 -57.73 -14.78 15.99
C GLY A 55 -57.34 -13.31 16.11
N GLY A 56 -56.51 -13.03 17.10
CA GLY A 56 -56.03 -11.68 17.42
C GLY A 56 -57.11 -10.72 17.91
N ALA A 57 -56.78 -9.44 17.89
CA ALA A 57 -57.64 -8.34 18.29
C ALA A 57 -58.88 -8.22 17.39
N ALA A 58 -58.78 -8.66 16.13
CA ALA A 58 -59.92 -8.66 15.23
C ALA A 58 -61.01 -9.63 15.70
N GLU A 59 -60.68 -10.89 15.99
CA GLU A 59 -61.67 -11.86 16.49
C GLU A 59 -62.17 -11.49 17.89
N LEU A 60 -61.28 -11.00 18.78
CA LEU A 60 -61.66 -10.52 20.12
C LEU A 60 -62.64 -9.33 20.07
N ALA A 61 -62.49 -8.44 19.09
CA ALA A 61 -63.42 -7.33 18.84
C ALA A 61 -64.73 -7.77 18.16
N GLY A 62 -64.86 -9.06 17.81
CA GLY A 62 -66.03 -9.62 17.14
C GLY A 62 -66.07 -9.33 15.64
N PHE A 63 -64.92 -9.17 14.99
CA PHE A 63 -64.85 -9.01 13.54
C PHE A 63 -65.07 -10.36 12.85
N THR A 64 -65.78 -10.32 11.73
CA THR A 64 -65.81 -11.41 10.76
C THR A 64 -64.58 -11.31 9.86
N ILE A 65 -63.77 -12.36 9.83
CA ILE A 65 -62.59 -12.47 8.96
C ILE A 65 -62.95 -13.28 7.71
N SER A 66 -63.15 -12.58 6.60
CA SER A 66 -63.37 -13.19 5.29
C SER A 66 -62.03 -13.42 4.60
N LYS A 67 -61.84 -14.63 4.05
CA LYS A 67 -60.59 -15.10 3.48
C LYS A 67 -60.81 -15.66 2.09
N SER A 68 -59.89 -15.37 1.20
CA SER A 68 -59.79 -15.95 -0.14
C SER A 68 -58.35 -16.38 -0.38
N GLU A 69 -58.03 -16.85 -1.59
CA GLU A 69 -56.66 -17.20 -1.96
C GLU A 69 -55.73 -15.97 -2.04
N SER A 70 -56.27 -14.75 -2.18
CA SER A 70 -55.47 -13.55 -2.42
C SER A 70 -55.84 -12.33 -1.58
N VAL A 71 -56.94 -12.36 -0.83
CA VAL A 71 -57.43 -11.21 -0.06
C VAL A 71 -57.97 -11.68 1.28
N VAL A 72 -57.62 -10.94 2.33
CA VAL A 72 -58.25 -11.01 3.65
C VAL A 72 -59.00 -9.71 3.90
N ILE A 73 -60.23 -9.81 4.40
CA ILE A 73 -61.08 -8.68 4.79
C ILE A 73 -61.58 -8.93 6.21
N GLY A 74 -61.33 -7.98 7.11
CA GLY A 74 -61.88 -7.97 8.45
C GLY A 74 -62.90 -6.85 8.61
N PHE A 75 -64.14 -7.18 9.00
CA PHE A 75 -65.19 -6.19 9.24
C PHE A 75 -66.12 -6.61 10.39
N SER A 76 -66.79 -5.65 11.02
CA SER A 76 -67.82 -5.90 12.03
C SER A 76 -69.22 -5.54 11.52
N LEU A 77 -70.19 -6.44 11.68
CA LEU A 77 -71.61 -6.16 11.40
C LEU A 77 -72.34 -5.53 12.58
N SER A 78 -71.78 -5.59 13.79
CA SER A 78 -72.32 -4.97 14.99
C SER A 78 -71.84 -3.53 15.20
N GLY A 79 -70.93 -3.05 14.35
CA GLY A 79 -70.28 -1.75 14.53
C GLY A 79 -69.20 -1.74 15.61
N SER A 80 -68.72 -2.92 16.04
CA SER A 80 -67.59 -3.03 16.96
C SER A 80 -66.31 -2.54 16.27
N VAL A 81 -65.34 -2.09 17.07
CA VAL A 81 -64.03 -1.62 16.59
C VAL A 81 -62.91 -2.38 17.29
N ILE A 82 -61.78 -2.51 16.59
CA ILE A 82 -60.51 -2.93 17.17
C ILE A 82 -59.89 -1.69 17.80
N SER A 83 -59.69 -1.71 19.12
CA SER A 83 -59.19 -0.54 19.86
C SER A 83 -57.77 -0.14 19.44
N SER A 84 -57.46 1.14 19.49
CA SER A 84 -56.08 1.64 19.35
C SER A 84 -55.13 0.91 20.31
N ALA A 85 -53.96 0.49 19.82
CA ALA A 85 -52.98 -0.26 20.60
C ALA A 85 -51.55 0.09 20.16
N SER A 86 -50.58 -0.03 21.08
CA SER A 86 -49.16 0.27 20.77
C SER A 86 -48.34 -0.93 20.32
N ASN A 87 -48.90 -2.15 20.39
CA ASN A 87 -48.33 -3.41 19.88
C ASN A 87 -49.38 -4.53 20.00
N GLY A 88 -50.48 -4.43 19.28
CA GLY A 88 -51.55 -5.42 19.30
C GLY A 88 -51.31 -6.54 18.29
N LEU A 89 -51.75 -7.76 18.60
CA LEU A 89 -51.87 -8.83 17.61
C LEU A 89 -53.12 -8.58 16.78
N LEU A 90 -53.02 -8.26 15.49
CA LEU A 90 -54.18 -7.99 14.63
C LEU A 90 -54.89 -9.29 14.26
N ILE A 91 -54.12 -10.22 13.68
CA ILE A 91 -54.52 -11.56 13.26
C ILE A 91 -53.31 -12.51 13.40
N GLU A 92 -53.58 -13.79 13.56
CA GLU A 92 -52.60 -14.87 13.69
C GLU A 92 -52.87 -15.99 12.68
N SER A 93 -52.13 -17.09 12.80
CA SER A 93 -52.24 -18.28 11.93
C SER A 93 -51.91 -18.02 10.46
N LEU A 94 -50.96 -17.12 10.21
CA LEU A 94 -50.40 -16.90 8.88
C LEU A 94 -49.39 -18.01 8.54
N SER A 95 -49.65 -18.74 7.45
CA SER A 95 -48.79 -19.85 7.00
C SER A 95 -47.75 -19.34 6.01
N SER A 96 -46.47 -19.35 6.40
CA SER A 96 -45.33 -19.00 5.54
C SER A 96 -45.36 -17.61 4.90
N CYS A 97 -46.06 -16.64 5.52
CA CYS A 97 -46.00 -15.26 5.03
C CYS A 97 -44.59 -14.69 5.25
N THR A 98 -44.15 -13.89 4.28
CA THR A 98 -42.98 -13.00 4.42
C THR A 98 -43.44 -11.56 4.28
N GLU A 99 -42.56 -10.61 4.57
CA GLU A 99 -42.86 -9.17 4.42
C GLU A 99 -43.30 -8.79 3.00
N ASN A 100 -42.75 -9.48 1.99
CA ASN A 100 -43.10 -9.28 0.59
C ASN A 100 -44.41 -9.97 0.17
N SER A 101 -45.00 -10.78 1.05
CA SER A 101 -46.23 -11.51 0.76
C SER A 101 -47.46 -10.61 0.77
N PHE A 102 -47.39 -9.40 1.32
CA PHE A 102 -48.55 -8.51 1.49
C PHE A 102 -48.52 -7.30 0.56
N SER A 103 -49.71 -6.88 0.13
CA SER A 103 -49.86 -5.63 -0.64
C SER A 103 -51.26 -5.04 -0.45
N ASN A 104 -51.47 -3.82 -0.96
CA ASN A 104 -52.79 -3.18 -1.02
C ASN A 104 -53.52 -3.09 0.34
N TRP A 105 -52.80 -2.60 1.35
CA TRP A 105 -53.33 -2.36 2.69
C TRP A 105 -54.40 -1.26 2.66
N VAL A 106 -55.55 -1.56 3.25
CA VAL A 106 -56.66 -0.61 3.42
C VAL A 106 -57.18 -0.73 4.84
N PHE A 107 -57.24 0.38 5.56
CA PHE A 107 -57.83 0.46 6.89
C PHE A 107 -58.91 1.53 6.93
N SER A 108 -59.96 1.28 7.69
CA SER A 108 -61.01 2.25 7.96
C SER A 108 -61.21 2.46 9.45
N GLY A 109 -61.48 3.69 9.84
CA GLY A 109 -61.88 4.09 11.17
C GLY A 109 -63.40 4.20 11.28
N VAL A 110 -63.86 4.60 12.47
CA VAL A 110 -65.28 4.83 12.74
C VAL A 110 -65.92 5.75 11.71
N GLY A 111 -67.13 5.41 11.24
CA GLY A 111 -67.82 6.16 10.21
C GLY A 111 -67.25 6.03 8.79
N GLY A 112 -66.33 5.09 8.55
CA GLY A 112 -65.76 4.82 7.23
C GLY A 112 -64.63 5.76 6.81
N ILE A 113 -64.03 6.47 7.77
CA ILE A 113 -62.87 7.32 7.54
C ILE A 113 -61.70 6.44 7.08
N THR A 114 -61.03 6.80 5.98
CA THR A 114 -59.82 6.09 5.53
C THR A 114 -58.68 6.36 6.49
N LEU A 115 -58.03 5.30 6.97
CA LEU A 115 -56.84 5.39 7.82
C LEU A 115 -55.59 5.16 6.97
N THR A 116 -54.57 5.96 7.23
CA THR A 116 -53.24 5.80 6.61
C THR A 116 -52.53 4.60 7.21
N SER A 117 -51.86 3.80 6.37
CA SER A 117 -51.17 2.59 6.83
C SER A 117 -49.79 2.41 6.23
N GLU A 118 -48.88 1.81 7.00
CA GLU A 118 -47.54 1.42 6.55
C GLU A 118 -47.16 0.04 7.10
N PHE A 119 -46.49 -0.75 6.27
CA PHE A 119 -45.92 -2.03 6.68
C PHE A 119 -44.43 -1.83 7.00
N LEU A 120 -44.05 -2.04 8.25
CA LEU A 120 -42.65 -2.01 8.68
C LEU A 120 -42.01 -3.35 8.34
N SER A 121 -41.10 -3.31 7.38
CA SER A 121 -40.18 -4.40 7.08
C SER A 121 -39.01 -4.35 8.05
N SER A 122 -38.81 -5.42 8.83
CA SER A 122 -37.63 -5.66 9.64
C SER A 122 -36.56 -6.37 8.82
N THR A 123 -36.13 -5.77 7.71
CA THR A 123 -34.97 -6.27 6.96
C THR A 123 -33.70 -5.88 7.71
N THR A 124 -33.05 -6.85 8.35
CA THR A 124 -31.70 -6.66 8.87
C THR A 124 -30.72 -6.63 7.71
N LEU A 125 -30.25 -5.44 7.34
CA LEU A 125 -29.24 -5.31 6.30
C LEU A 125 -27.87 -5.63 6.90
N ASN A 126 -27.32 -6.77 6.50
CA ASN A 126 -26.04 -7.26 6.98
C ASN A 126 -24.89 -6.62 6.17
N GLY A 127 -23.91 -6.04 6.84
CA GLY A 127 -22.72 -5.45 6.22
C GLY A 127 -21.74 -4.90 7.26
N CYS A 128 -20.61 -4.33 6.84
CA CYS A 128 -19.71 -3.69 7.80
C CYS A 128 -20.32 -2.37 8.29
N THR A 129 -20.44 -2.21 9.60
CA THR A 129 -21.01 -1.01 10.24
C THR A 129 -19.96 -0.05 10.80
N ASP A 130 -18.67 -0.41 10.72
CA ASP A 130 -17.57 0.44 11.19
C ASP A 130 -17.19 1.50 10.14
N LEU A 131 -17.34 2.77 10.51
CA LEU A 131 -17.02 3.95 9.68
C LEU A 131 -15.53 4.05 9.29
N PHE A 132 -14.63 3.34 9.97
CA PHE A 132 -13.20 3.31 9.69
C PHE A 132 -12.79 2.13 8.81
N ALA A 133 -13.70 1.22 8.48
CA ALA A 133 -13.43 0.10 7.59
C ALA A 133 -13.55 0.51 6.10
N CYS A 134 -12.73 -0.11 5.26
CA CYS A 134 -12.68 0.11 3.82
C CYS A 134 -13.92 -0.34 3.07
N ASN A 135 -14.70 -1.25 3.65
CA ASN A 135 -15.96 -1.73 3.10
C ASN A 135 -17.16 -1.33 3.96
N TYR A 136 -17.06 -0.19 4.67
CA TYR A 136 -18.19 0.40 5.39
C TYR A 136 -19.43 0.50 4.51
N SER A 137 -20.55 -0.01 5.00
CA SER A 137 -21.85 0.07 4.34
C SER A 137 -22.77 0.97 5.17
N PRO A 138 -23.13 2.18 4.69
CA PRO A 138 -23.97 3.10 5.45
C PRO A 138 -25.40 2.59 5.66
N ASP A 139 -25.84 1.63 4.84
CA ASP A 139 -27.18 1.07 4.91
C ASP A 139 -27.24 -0.16 5.85
N ALA A 140 -26.08 -0.69 6.28
CA ALA A 140 -26.04 -1.88 7.13
C ALA A 140 -26.59 -1.57 8.53
N THR A 141 -27.54 -2.39 8.99
CA THR A 141 -28.16 -2.29 10.31
C THR A 141 -27.59 -3.30 11.30
N GLU A 142 -26.88 -4.33 10.81
CA GLU A 142 -26.19 -5.34 11.63
C GLU A 142 -24.80 -5.64 11.06
N ASP A 143 -23.80 -5.71 11.95
CA ASP A 143 -22.45 -6.12 11.57
C ASP A 143 -22.38 -7.63 11.32
N ASN A 144 -21.94 -8.00 10.12
CA ASN A 144 -21.76 -9.39 9.72
C ASN A 144 -20.31 -9.88 9.89
N GLY A 145 -19.43 -9.07 10.50
CA GLY A 145 -18.02 -9.42 10.72
C GLY A 145 -17.17 -9.37 9.46
N SER A 146 -17.65 -8.77 8.37
CA SER A 146 -16.92 -8.65 7.10
C SER A 146 -16.02 -7.42 6.99
N CYS A 147 -15.91 -6.59 8.04
CA CYS A 147 -15.12 -5.35 7.99
C CYS A 147 -13.66 -5.60 7.59
N ILE A 148 -13.20 -4.89 6.56
CA ILE A 148 -11.82 -4.88 6.05
C ILE A 148 -11.21 -3.54 6.44
N TYR A 149 -10.02 -3.57 7.03
CA TYR A 149 -9.29 -2.36 7.41
C TYR A 149 -8.06 -2.21 6.51
N ALA A 150 -7.62 -0.96 6.35
CA ALA A 150 -6.37 -0.68 5.65
C ALA A 150 -5.18 -1.27 6.43
N GLU A 151 -4.16 -1.68 5.69
CA GLU A 151 -2.90 -2.10 6.31
C GLU A 151 -2.18 -0.91 6.95
N GLU A 152 -1.27 -1.16 7.88
CA GLU A 152 -0.51 -0.10 8.55
C GLU A 152 0.23 0.76 7.52
N ASN A 153 0.07 2.09 7.63
CA ASN A 153 0.59 3.09 6.69
C ASN A 153 -0.06 3.13 5.31
N PHE A 154 -1.09 2.33 5.04
CA PHE A 154 -1.86 2.37 3.80
C PHE A 154 -3.26 2.95 4.01
N ASP A 155 -3.85 3.46 2.93
CA ASP A 155 -5.28 3.73 2.86
C ASP A 155 -6.05 2.54 2.27
N CYS A 156 -7.37 2.68 2.16
CA CYS A 156 -8.26 1.65 1.65
C CYS A 156 -8.12 1.35 0.15
N ASP A 157 -7.49 2.25 -0.60
CA ASP A 157 -7.18 2.07 -2.02
C ASP A 157 -5.77 1.46 -2.22
N GLY A 158 -5.05 1.19 -1.11
CA GLY A 158 -3.69 0.67 -1.12
C GLY A 158 -2.61 1.72 -1.37
N ASN A 159 -2.92 3.02 -1.22
CA ASN A 159 -1.93 4.08 -1.33
C ASN A 159 -1.17 4.26 -0.01
N CYS A 160 0.13 4.54 -0.11
CA CYS A 160 0.95 4.87 1.05
C CYS A 160 0.57 6.26 1.61
N THR A 161 0.27 6.30 2.92
CA THR A 161 -0.14 7.53 3.64
C THR A 161 1.01 8.23 4.36
N VAL A 162 2.19 7.62 4.34
CA VAL A 162 3.44 8.14 4.90
C VAL A 162 4.50 8.25 3.81
N ASN A 163 5.72 8.65 4.16
CA ASN A 163 6.80 8.71 3.19
C ASN A 163 7.20 7.30 2.72
N ILE A 164 7.46 7.19 1.43
CA ILE A 164 8.10 6.04 0.81
C ILE A 164 9.61 6.25 0.89
N ASP A 165 10.34 5.22 1.30
CA ASP A 165 11.79 5.27 1.37
C ASP A 165 12.45 5.10 -0.01
N CYS A 166 13.77 5.19 -0.07
CA CYS A 166 14.48 5.11 -1.35
C CYS A 166 14.50 3.68 -1.97
N LEU A 167 14.01 2.65 -1.28
CA LEU A 167 13.79 1.30 -1.83
C LEU A 167 12.36 1.11 -2.35
N GLY A 168 11.50 2.12 -2.22
CA GLY A 168 10.10 2.02 -2.59
C GLY A 168 9.20 1.42 -1.50
N GLN A 169 9.70 1.31 -0.26
CA GLN A 169 8.92 0.77 0.86
C GLN A 169 8.15 1.88 1.59
N CYS A 170 6.83 1.70 1.71
CA CYS A 170 5.97 2.60 2.51
C CYS A 170 6.34 2.52 3.99
N GLY A 171 6.67 3.66 4.61
CA GLY A 171 7.10 3.71 6.01
C GLY A 171 8.48 3.07 6.26
N GLY A 172 9.23 2.80 5.19
CA GLY A 172 10.59 2.29 5.30
C GLY A 172 11.57 3.33 5.85
N ASN A 173 12.74 2.86 6.26
CA ASN A 173 13.79 3.68 6.87
C ASN A 173 15.02 3.84 5.98
N ALA A 174 14.97 3.37 4.73
CA ALA A 174 16.11 3.47 3.83
C ALA A 174 16.37 4.93 3.43
N LEU A 175 17.63 5.35 3.52
CA LEU A 175 18.05 6.71 3.19
C LEU A 175 19.05 6.68 2.03
N VAL A 176 18.96 7.69 1.18
CA VAL A 176 19.96 7.92 0.13
C VAL A 176 21.21 8.46 0.80
N ASP A 177 22.37 7.88 0.48
CA ASP A 177 23.68 8.35 0.93
C ASP A 177 24.17 9.56 0.11
N GLU A 178 25.37 10.07 0.44
CA GLU A 178 25.98 11.19 -0.30
C GLU A 178 26.31 10.85 -1.76
N CYS A 179 26.35 9.57 -2.11
CA CYS A 179 26.60 9.08 -3.46
C CYS A 179 25.31 8.92 -4.29
N GLY A 180 24.14 9.19 -3.71
CA GLY A 180 22.86 8.98 -4.39
C GLY A 180 22.38 7.53 -4.36
N ILE A 181 23.00 6.66 -3.55
CA ILE A 181 22.66 5.24 -3.44
C ILE A 181 21.81 5.01 -2.19
N CYS A 182 20.70 4.27 -2.35
CA CYS A 182 19.84 3.92 -1.24
C CYS A 182 20.52 2.91 -0.29
N ASN A 183 20.57 3.22 1.01
CA ASN A 183 21.34 2.50 2.03
C ASN A 183 22.81 2.27 1.63
N GLY A 184 23.36 3.17 0.82
CA GLY A 184 24.77 3.12 0.50
C GLY A 184 25.64 3.47 1.71
N ASP A 185 26.88 3.00 1.69
CA ASP A 185 27.87 3.24 2.74
C ASP A 185 28.83 4.39 2.39
N GLY A 186 28.52 5.17 1.36
CA GLY A 186 29.36 6.25 0.86
C GLY A 186 30.63 5.81 0.11
N SER A 187 30.93 4.50 0.04
CA SER A 187 32.20 4.02 -0.51
C SER A 187 32.32 4.17 -2.03
N THR A 188 31.18 4.26 -2.73
CA THR A 188 31.13 4.29 -4.20
C THR A 188 31.54 5.63 -4.80
N CYS A 189 31.35 6.72 -4.07
CA CYS A 189 31.77 8.07 -4.46
C CYS A 189 32.89 8.62 -3.55
N GLN A 190 33.44 7.79 -2.66
CA GLN A 190 34.59 8.16 -1.87
C GLN A 190 35.83 8.24 -2.76
N GLU A 191 36.43 9.43 -2.78
CA GLU A 191 37.75 9.64 -3.38
C GLU A 191 38.85 9.05 -2.50
N ASN A 192 39.66 8.18 -3.08
CA ASN A 192 40.82 7.58 -2.44
C ASN A 192 42.07 7.85 -3.27
N ILE A 193 43.18 8.17 -2.58
CA ILE A 193 44.50 8.25 -3.21
C ILE A 193 45.19 6.91 -3.01
N VAL A 194 45.51 6.25 -4.12
CA VAL A 194 46.17 4.94 -4.15
C VAL A 194 47.55 5.10 -4.77
N GLN A 195 48.57 4.52 -4.14
CA GLN A 195 49.96 4.62 -4.60
C GLN A 195 50.31 3.42 -5.46
N VAL A 196 50.78 3.66 -6.69
CA VAL A 196 51.41 2.62 -7.50
C VAL A 196 52.87 2.57 -7.14
N ILE A 197 53.34 1.42 -6.69
CA ILE A 197 54.75 1.21 -6.30
C ILE A 197 55.48 0.56 -7.46
N TYR A 198 56.70 0.99 -7.75
CA TYR A 198 57.57 0.28 -8.69
C TYR A 198 58.79 -0.32 -7.98
N ARG A 199 59.28 -1.44 -8.53
CA ARG A 199 60.58 -2.04 -8.18
C ARG A 199 61.24 -2.52 -9.47
N SER A 200 62.37 -1.93 -9.79
CA SER A 200 63.14 -2.29 -10.99
C SER A 200 64.64 -2.15 -10.72
N ASP A 201 65.45 -3.01 -11.32
CA ASP A 201 66.92 -2.92 -11.34
C ASP A 201 67.44 -2.24 -12.61
N VAL A 202 66.54 -1.80 -13.51
CA VAL A 202 66.82 -1.06 -14.74
C VAL A 202 66.04 0.25 -14.80
N ASP A 203 66.49 1.16 -15.64
CA ASP A 203 65.82 2.44 -15.86
C ASP A 203 64.53 2.25 -16.69
N ILE A 204 63.45 2.90 -16.26
CA ILE A 204 62.14 2.86 -16.95
C ILE A 204 61.98 4.14 -17.77
N ALA A 205 61.88 4.01 -19.09
CA ALA A 205 61.66 5.09 -20.06
C ALA A 205 60.17 5.35 -20.35
N GLY A 206 59.28 4.41 -20.03
CA GLY A 206 57.84 4.55 -20.22
C GLY A 206 57.04 3.48 -19.50
N PHE A 207 55.78 3.78 -19.17
CA PHE A 207 54.86 2.81 -18.59
C PHE A 207 53.43 3.02 -19.07
N GLN A 208 52.68 1.93 -19.15
CA GLN A 208 51.24 1.90 -19.36
C GLN A 208 50.62 0.84 -18.45
N PHE A 209 49.46 1.12 -17.88
CA PHE A 209 48.61 0.12 -17.23
C PHE A 209 47.15 0.58 -17.27
N ASP A 210 46.23 -0.37 -17.10
CA ASP A 210 44.82 -0.10 -16.91
C ASP A 210 44.46 -0.28 -15.41
N VAL A 211 43.46 0.47 -14.94
CA VAL A 211 42.98 0.47 -13.56
C VAL A 211 41.61 -0.20 -13.51
N ASN A 212 41.51 -1.28 -12.74
CA ASN A 212 40.32 -2.08 -12.53
C ASN A 212 39.84 -2.04 -11.08
N GLY A 213 38.59 -2.43 -10.86
CA GLY A 213 37.96 -2.54 -9.53
C GLY A 213 37.63 -1.22 -8.83
N SER A 214 38.01 -0.09 -9.42
CA SER A 214 37.65 1.28 -9.01
C SER A 214 37.62 2.20 -10.23
N THR A 215 36.93 3.33 -10.15
CA THR A 215 36.89 4.29 -11.26
C THR A 215 38.07 5.25 -11.17
N LEU A 216 38.91 5.28 -12.19
CA LEU A 216 40.03 6.22 -12.28
C LEU A 216 39.52 7.65 -12.48
N VAL A 217 39.90 8.57 -11.59
CA VAL A 217 39.66 10.01 -11.74
C VAL A 217 40.86 10.68 -12.38
N SER A 218 42.05 10.46 -11.83
CA SER A 218 43.30 11.02 -12.37
C SER A 218 44.53 10.24 -11.91
N ALA A 219 45.67 10.43 -12.59
CA ALA A 219 46.97 9.92 -12.17
C ALA A 219 47.98 11.07 -12.15
N SER A 220 48.72 11.25 -11.05
CA SER A 220 49.72 12.32 -10.92
C SER A 220 50.73 12.09 -9.79
N GLY A 221 51.84 12.83 -9.84
CA GLY A 221 52.88 12.78 -8.80
C GLY A 221 53.76 11.53 -8.86
N GLY A 222 54.42 11.23 -7.74
CA GLY A 222 55.39 10.13 -7.65
C GLY A 222 56.69 10.43 -8.39
N THR A 223 57.57 9.43 -8.42
CA THR A 223 58.88 9.53 -9.08
C THR A 223 58.75 9.88 -10.55
N ALA A 224 57.71 9.40 -11.24
CA ALA A 224 57.47 9.75 -12.65
C ALA A 224 57.33 11.26 -12.84
N ALA A 225 56.48 11.93 -12.05
CA ALA A 225 56.32 13.37 -12.12
C ALA A 225 57.60 14.12 -11.72
N ASP A 226 58.31 13.63 -10.70
CA ASP A 226 59.54 14.26 -10.18
C ASP A 226 60.67 14.27 -11.23
N VAL A 227 60.77 13.24 -12.06
CA VAL A 227 61.75 13.19 -13.17
C VAL A 227 61.25 13.82 -14.47
N GLY A 228 60.06 14.46 -14.43
CA GLY A 228 59.48 15.21 -15.54
C GLY A 228 58.73 14.37 -16.58
N PHE A 229 58.19 13.21 -16.20
CA PHE A 229 57.29 12.47 -17.08
C PHE A 229 55.96 13.21 -17.24
N THR A 230 55.41 13.15 -18.44
CA THR A 230 54.00 13.45 -18.69
C THR A 230 53.18 12.22 -18.34
N ILE A 231 52.26 12.37 -17.39
CA ILE A 231 51.31 11.32 -16.99
C ILE A 231 49.96 11.69 -17.59
N SER A 232 49.43 10.81 -18.44
CA SER A 232 48.12 10.94 -19.06
C SER A 232 47.21 9.84 -18.52
N SER A 233 46.02 10.22 -18.07
CA SER A 233 45.00 9.30 -17.57
C SER A 233 43.70 9.47 -18.36
N ASN A 234 43.09 8.37 -18.75
CA ASN A 234 41.76 8.35 -19.37
C ASN A 234 40.77 7.69 -18.41
N SER A 235 39.91 8.51 -17.80
CA SER A 235 38.90 8.05 -16.83
C SER A 235 37.84 7.13 -17.43
N ASN A 236 37.57 7.24 -18.74
CA ASN A 236 36.57 6.38 -19.40
C ASN A 236 37.09 4.96 -19.65
N THR A 237 38.39 4.79 -19.89
CA THR A 237 38.99 3.48 -20.16
C THR A 237 39.79 2.93 -18.98
N GLY A 238 39.99 3.72 -17.92
CA GLY A 238 40.86 3.36 -16.80
C GLY A 238 42.36 3.36 -17.14
N ARG A 239 42.77 3.87 -18.30
CA ARG A 239 44.15 3.77 -18.78
C ARG A 239 45.03 4.87 -18.24
N VAL A 240 46.22 4.51 -17.77
CA VAL A 240 47.30 5.44 -17.41
C VAL A 240 48.50 5.19 -18.32
N LEU A 241 49.05 6.28 -18.86
CA LEU A 241 50.24 6.27 -19.70
C LEU A 241 51.23 7.31 -19.16
N GLY A 242 52.46 6.90 -18.88
CA GLY A 242 53.56 7.77 -18.48
C GLY A 242 54.70 7.72 -19.49
N PHE A 243 55.10 8.87 -20.00
CA PHE A 243 56.22 8.99 -20.94
C PHE A 243 56.99 10.30 -20.75
N SER A 244 58.25 10.34 -21.20
CA SER A 244 59.06 11.56 -21.24
C SER A 244 59.30 12.04 -22.67
N LEU A 245 59.06 13.32 -22.93
CA LEU A 245 59.40 13.97 -24.22
C LEU A 245 60.85 14.45 -24.28
N SER A 246 61.52 14.58 -23.13
CA SER A 246 62.93 14.98 -23.02
C SER A 246 63.91 13.80 -23.01
N GLY A 247 63.40 12.57 -23.02
CA GLY A 247 64.21 11.35 -22.86
C GLY A 247 64.67 11.11 -21.43
N SER A 248 64.03 11.73 -20.43
CA SER A 248 64.28 11.40 -19.03
C SER A 248 63.83 9.97 -18.74
N VAL A 249 64.47 9.32 -17.77
CA VAL A 249 64.11 7.98 -17.31
C VAL A 249 63.82 8.01 -15.81
N ILE A 250 62.97 7.09 -15.37
CA ILE A 250 62.78 6.78 -13.94
C ILE A 250 63.92 5.84 -13.55
N PRO A 251 64.81 6.23 -12.62
CA PRO A 251 65.97 5.43 -12.30
C PRO A 251 65.62 4.06 -11.71
N ALA A 252 66.48 3.09 -11.97
CA ALA A 252 66.49 1.81 -11.26
C ALA A 252 66.41 2.01 -9.74
N GLY A 253 65.53 1.27 -9.09
CA GLY A 253 65.27 1.36 -7.67
C GLY A 253 63.85 0.94 -7.30
N GLN A 254 63.38 1.45 -6.17
CA GLN A 254 62.03 1.25 -5.69
C GLN A 254 61.45 2.56 -5.18
N GLY A 255 60.15 2.77 -5.38
CA GLY A 255 59.48 4.00 -4.96
C GLY A 255 58.03 4.06 -5.40
N ILE A 256 57.41 5.22 -5.19
CA ILE A 256 56.06 5.49 -5.70
C ILE A 256 56.21 5.90 -7.16
N LEU A 257 55.70 5.10 -8.08
CA LEU A 257 55.72 5.40 -9.50
C LEU A 257 54.86 6.63 -9.81
N THR A 258 53.59 6.57 -9.37
CA THR A 258 52.59 7.63 -9.51
C THR A 258 51.48 7.42 -8.46
N ASN A 259 50.72 8.47 -8.16
CA ASN A 259 49.52 8.38 -7.34
C ASN A 259 48.27 8.39 -8.23
N LEU A 260 47.31 7.53 -7.91
CA LEU A 260 46.01 7.46 -8.57
C LEU A 260 44.95 8.07 -7.64
N LEU A 261 44.16 9.00 -8.16
CA LEU A 261 42.89 9.38 -7.55
C LEU A 261 41.81 8.48 -8.14
N VAL A 262 41.13 7.71 -7.29
CA VAL A 262 40.10 6.76 -7.70
C VAL A 262 38.82 6.93 -6.87
N LEU A 263 37.70 6.52 -7.43
CA LEU A 263 36.43 6.34 -6.71
C LEU A 263 36.24 4.85 -6.42
N GLY A 264 36.08 4.50 -5.14
CA GLY A 264 36.00 3.12 -4.65
C GLY A 264 37.27 2.64 -3.94
N SER A 265 37.25 1.39 -3.46
CA SER A 265 38.26 0.85 -2.51
C SER A 265 39.07 -0.35 -3.01
N ASN A 266 38.64 -1.04 -4.07
CA ASN A 266 39.27 -2.27 -4.56
C ASN A 266 40.08 -2.06 -5.85
N THR A 267 41.06 -1.16 -5.81
CA THR A 267 41.88 -0.80 -6.98
C THR A 267 42.92 -1.88 -7.30
N CYS A 268 42.93 -2.36 -8.54
CA CYS A 268 43.96 -3.26 -9.07
C CYS A 268 44.42 -2.82 -10.46
N LEU A 269 45.69 -3.03 -10.75
CA LEU A 269 46.27 -2.76 -12.07
C LEU A 269 46.06 -3.98 -12.99
N SER A 270 45.96 -3.73 -14.29
CA SER A 270 46.05 -4.75 -15.36
C SER A 270 46.79 -4.19 -16.58
N ASP A 271 47.01 -5.05 -17.58
CA ASP A 271 47.52 -4.66 -18.91
C ASP A 271 48.81 -3.81 -18.84
N LEU A 272 49.68 -4.18 -17.91
CA LEU A 272 50.96 -3.51 -17.67
C LEU A 272 51.88 -3.66 -18.88
N VAL A 273 52.43 -2.55 -19.32
CA VAL A 273 53.53 -2.48 -20.28
C VAL A 273 54.58 -1.52 -19.73
N LEU A 274 55.81 -1.99 -19.59
CA LEU A 274 56.97 -1.15 -19.27
C LEU A 274 57.91 -1.06 -20.47
N SER A 275 58.55 0.10 -20.61
CA SER A 275 59.61 0.32 -21.60
C SER A 275 60.85 0.82 -20.89
N GLY A 276 61.99 0.21 -21.19
CA GLY A 276 63.33 0.72 -20.85
C GLY A 276 63.91 1.54 -22.01
N THR A 277 65.18 1.92 -21.90
CA THR A 277 65.89 2.69 -22.93
C THR A 277 66.03 1.95 -24.27
N ASP A 278 66.06 0.61 -24.20
CA ASP A 278 66.30 -0.27 -25.36
C ASP A 278 65.02 -0.96 -25.88
N GLY A 279 63.84 -0.56 -25.40
CA GLY A 279 62.55 -1.11 -25.81
C GLY A 279 61.71 -1.65 -24.65
N THR A 280 60.71 -2.46 -24.96
CA THR A 280 59.82 -3.08 -23.95
C THR A 280 60.62 -3.99 -23.02
N ILE A 281 60.35 -3.89 -21.72
CA ILE A 281 60.95 -4.74 -20.69
C ILE A 281 59.88 -5.62 -20.05
N ASP A 282 60.26 -6.84 -19.68
CA ASP A 282 59.36 -7.78 -19.02
C ASP A 282 59.02 -7.29 -17.60
N SER A 283 57.74 -7.43 -17.24
CA SER A 283 57.23 -6.91 -15.98
C SER A 283 55.98 -7.65 -15.53
N GLU A 284 55.71 -7.59 -14.23
CA GLU A 284 54.53 -8.19 -13.62
C GLU A 284 53.89 -7.25 -12.60
N ILE A 285 52.62 -7.50 -12.31
CA ILE A 285 51.89 -6.82 -11.24
C ILE A 285 51.82 -7.77 -10.05
N THR A 286 52.25 -7.31 -8.88
CA THR A 286 52.13 -8.03 -7.60
C THR A 286 51.28 -7.21 -6.64
N ASN A 287 50.49 -7.89 -5.79
CA ASN A 287 49.61 -7.26 -4.79
C ASN A 287 48.70 -6.15 -5.37
N CYS A 288 48.24 -6.33 -6.61
CA CYS A 288 47.40 -5.39 -7.36
C CYS A 288 48.02 -4.02 -7.72
N LEU A 289 48.91 -3.44 -6.91
CA LEU A 289 49.38 -2.06 -7.05
C LEU A 289 50.91 -1.93 -7.17
N THR A 290 51.63 -3.05 -7.13
CA THR A 290 53.10 -3.06 -7.26
C THR A 290 53.48 -3.54 -8.65
N VAL A 291 54.22 -2.70 -9.36
CA VAL A 291 54.83 -2.98 -10.64
C VAL A 291 56.26 -3.48 -10.42
N ASN A 292 56.54 -4.69 -10.84
CA ASN A 292 57.86 -5.30 -10.72
C ASN A 292 58.45 -5.55 -12.10
N TYR A 293 59.70 -5.17 -12.29
CA TYR A 293 60.50 -5.64 -13.43
C TYR A 293 60.86 -7.11 -13.25
N VAL A 294 60.81 -7.86 -14.34
CA VAL A 294 61.24 -9.26 -14.39
C VAL A 294 62.51 -9.34 -15.23
N PRO A 295 63.66 -9.72 -14.65
CA PRO A 295 64.89 -9.88 -15.42
C PRO A 295 64.75 -10.99 -16.46
N PRO A 296 65.34 -10.83 -17.65
CA PRO A 296 65.29 -11.85 -18.69
C PRO A 296 65.93 -13.14 -18.17
N VAL A 297 65.24 -14.26 -18.38
CA VAL A 297 65.74 -15.57 -17.98
C VAL A 297 66.95 -15.91 -18.84
N LEU A 298 68.15 -15.85 -18.28
CA LEU A 298 69.36 -16.27 -18.99
C LEU A 298 69.32 -17.80 -19.17
N PRO A 299 69.23 -18.35 -20.39
CA PRO A 299 69.28 -19.79 -20.58
C PRO A 299 70.73 -20.23 -20.38
N GLY A 300 71.10 -20.65 -19.16
CA GLY A 300 72.44 -21.19 -18.92
C GLY A 300 72.98 -21.21 -17.49
N CYS A 301 72.33 -20.60 -16.50
CA CYS A 301 72.79 -20.70 -15.11
C CYS A 301 72.08 -21.86 -14.40
N THR A 302 72.59 -23.08 -14.60
CA THR A 302 72.49 -24.10 -13.54
C THR A 302 73.45 -23.66 -12.43
N ASP A 303 72.94 -23.35 -11.25
CA ASP A 303 73.71 -23.20 -10.03
C ASP A 303 74.31 -24.55 -9.61
N SER A 304 75.35 -24.99 -10.32
CA SER A 304 76.33 -25.85 -9.68
C SER A 304 77.27 -24.94 -8.91
N LEU A 305 77.08 -24.87 -7.59
CA LEU A 305 78.04 -24.58 -6.51
C LEU A 305 77.29 -23.89 -5.34
N ALA A 306 76.44 -24.67 -4.68
CA ALA A 306 76.20 -24.62 -3.25
C ALA A 306 76.71 -25.94 -2.64
#